data_AF-A0A8B7PPT9-F1
#
_entry.id   AF-A0A8B7PPT9-F1
#
_cell.length_a   1.000
_cell.length_b   1.000
_cell.length_c   1.000
_cell.angle_alpha   90.00
_cell.angle_beta   90.00
_cell.angle_gamma   90.00
#
_symmetry.space_group_name_H-M   'P 1'
#
loop_
_entity.id
_entity.type
_entity.pdbx_description
1 polymer ?
#
loop_
_entity_poly.entity_id
_entity_poly.type
_entity_poly.pdbx_seq_one_letter_code
_entity_poly.pdbx_strand_id
1 'polypeptide(L)'
;MSAATRTLLVVIALFIGTASVTARKKCSATQMTACMNCSQIGTCGTDLTLTAAATCSSSQVCQEFGNTALCVTANSTNVCNNCGSLATACDPYDTRIVHACIPGQAPLPVQECPDTQMCSAGACVDKTSLSGLKSPAEVCAENIDPLKFYSLKPACTSAVLCSGTNVIFIYNCTSGNYFNQISNTCRSLPVNHCEGVTTDGIYAHLTNCSNGVVCIGGALTDEIQCGFDMAFSVTHGCAMKDDTSVCPVMDGCTTTIQPAVCSASNLNMRYPHETKCERYYTCRLRRGTYKFVESTCRGNLVYNPTTTKCETPTLPSCRTSRNDAA
;
A
#
# COMPACT_ATOMS: atom_id res chain seq x y z
N MET A 1 69.71 -19.73 20.85
CA MET A 1 68.46 -18.94 20.88
C MET A 1 67.61 -19.38 19.70
N SER A 2 66.62 -20.24 19.92
CA SER A 2 65.70 -20.70 18.87
C SER A 2 64.29 -20.39 19.35
N ALA A 3 63.59 -19.49 18.66
CA ALA A 3 62.24 -19.04 19.01
C ALA A 3 61.25 -19.80 18.13
N ALA A 4 60.43 -20.65 18.75
CA ALA A 4 59.36 -21.38 18.09
C ALA A 4 58.06 -20.57 18.13
N THR A 5 57.58 -20.14 16.98
CA THR A 5 56.32 -19.40 16.82
C THR A 5 55.16 -20.38 16.70
N ARG A 6 54.28 -20.43 17.70
CA ARG A 6 53.04 -21.23 17.68
C ARG A 6 51.94 -20.44 16.96
N THR A 7 51.45 -20.99 15.86
CA THR A 7 50.29 -20.48 15.12
C THR A 7 49.03 -21.12 15.70
N LEU A 8 48.12 -20.32 16.26
CA LEU A 8 46.80 -20.77 16.71
C LEU A 8 45.82 -20.68 15.54
N LEU A 9 45.26 -21.82 15.14
CA LEU A 9 44.15 -21.90 14.19
C LEU A 9 42.84 -21.71 14.97
N VAL A 10 42.15 -20.59 14.73
CA VAL A 10 40.80 -20.34 15.26
C VAL A 10 39.80 -20.87 14.24
N VAL A 11 39.14 -21.98 14.58
CA VAL A 11 38.01 -22.53 13.82
C VAL A 11 36.76 -21.78 14.27
N ILE A 12 36.25 -20.87 13.44
CA ILE A 12 34.96 -20.21 13.64
C ILE A 12 33.88 -21.15 13.12
N ALA A 13 33.14 -21.80 14.01
CA ALA A 13 31.95 -22.55 13.67
C ALA A 13 30.79 -21.57 13.40
N LEU A 14 30.39 -21.46 12.14
CA LEU A 14 29.18 -20.72 11.73
C LEU A 14 27.96 -21.59 12.06
N PHE A 15 27.30 -21.30 13.18
CA PHE A 15 25.99 -21.88 13.49
C PHE A 15 24.92 -21.13 12.70
N ILE A 16 24.44 -21.70 11.59
CA ILE A 16 23.22 -21.26 10.92
C ILE A 16 22.05 -21.85 11.73
N GLY A 17 21.57 -21.09 12.71
CA GLY A 17 20.33 -21.42 13.41
C GLY A 17 19.15 -21.18 12.48
N THR A 18 18.53 -22.25 11.96
CA THR A 18 17.25 -22.15 11.26
C THR A 18 16.14 -21.97 12.30
N ALA A 19 15.76 -20.72 12.56
CA ALA A 19 14.54 -20.44 13.30
C ALA A 19 13.34 -20.94 12.46
N SER A 20 12.68 -22.01 12.93
CA SER A 20 11.42 -22.47 12.35
C SER A 20 10.33 -21.46 12.70
N VAL A 21 10.14 -20.49 11.81
CA VAL A 21 8.98 -19.59 11.84
C VAL A 21 7.75 -20.43 11.52
N THR A 22 6.79 -20.50 12.44
CA THR A 22 5.53 -21.24 12.25
C THR A 22 4.76 -20.59 11.10
N ALA A 23 4.77 -21.22 9.93
CA ALA A 23 4.17 -20.69 8.72
C ALA A 23 2.65 -20.60 8.87
N ARG A 24 2.09 -19.38 8.75
CA ARG A 24 0.64 -19.19 8.51
C ARG A 24 0.26 -19.95 7.23
N LYS A 25 -0.98 -20.45 7.16
CA LYS A 25 -1.55 -21.16 5.99
C LYS A 25 -1.43 -20.30 4.72
N LYS A 26 -0.30 -20.44 4.02
CA LYS A 26 0.01 -19.77 2.75
C LYS A 26 -0.31 -20.65 1.54
N CYS A 27 -0.53 -21.95 1.77
CA CYS A 27 -0.74 -22.93 0.72
C CYS A 27 -2.22 -23.20 0.47
N SER A 28 -2.60 -23.31 -0.79
CA SER A 28 -3.85 -23.95 -1.22
C SER A 28 -3.72 -25.48 -1.24
N ALA A 29 -4.84 -26.20 -1.11
CA ALA A 29 -4.89 -27.66 -1.15
C ALA A 29 -4.33 -28.29 -2.44
N THR A 30 -4.30 -27.52 -3.54
CA THR A 30 -3.76 -27.95 -4.83
C THR A 30 -2.35 -27.41 -5.13
N GLN A 31 -1.79 -26.59 -4.24
CA GLN A 31 -0.53 -25.89 -4.45
C GLN A 31 0.64 -26.77 -4.00
N MET A 32 1.63 -26.96 -4.87
CA MET A 32 2.82 -27.75 -4.56
C MET A 32 3.94 -26.89 -4.00
N THR A 33 4.10 -25.68 -4.55
CA THR A 33 5.11 -24.71 -4.12
C THR A 33 4.51 -23.30 -4.10
N ALA A 34 4.97 -22.48 -3.16
CA ALA A 34 4.57 -21.09 -2.99
C ALA A 34 5.78 -20.21 -2.66
N CYS A 35 5.67 -18.91 -2.91
CA CYS A 35 6.71 -17.96 -2.52
C CYS A 35 6.65 -17.70 -1.01
N MET A 36 7.76 -18.00 -0.32
CA MET A 36 7.91 -17.64 1.09
C MET A 36 8.13 -16.13 1.23
N ASN A 37 9.05 -15.63 0.39
CA ASN A 37 9.42 -14.25 0.19
C ASN A 37 10.01 -14.12 -1.23
N CYS A 38 10.42 -12.94 -1.63
CA CYS A 38 10.94 -12.65 -2.96
C CYS A 38 12.20 -13.42 -3.35
N SER A 39 12.91 -13.97 -2.37
CA SER A 39 14.16 -14.71 -2.59
C SER A 39 14.04 -16.21 -2.28
N GLN A 40 12.86 -16.68 -1.85
CA GLN A 40 12.70 -18.05 -1.36
C GLN A 40 11.40 -18.71 -1.81
N ILE A 41 11.52 -19.93 -2.30
CA ILE A 41 10.42 -20.84 -2.59
C ILE A 41 10.27 -21.81 -1.41
N GLY A 42 9.03 -22.06 -1.02
CA GLY A 42 8.68 -23.13 -0.11
C GLY A 42 7.86 -24.23 -0.79
N THR A 43 7.95 -25.44 -0.24
CA THR A 43 7.06 -26.56 -0.53
C THR A 43 5.86 -26.54 0.39
N CYS A 44 4.69 -26.75 -0.20
CA CYS A 44 3.44 -26.85 0.53
C CYS A 44 3.25 -28.27 1.09
N GLY A 45 3.17 -28.37 2.41
CA GLY A 45 2.84 -29.61 3.12
C GLY A 45 1.36 -29.95 3.04
N THR A 46 1.01 -31.18 3.40
CA THR A 46 -0.39 -31.65 3.46
C THR A 46 -1.22 -30.92 4.51
N ASP A 47 -0.57 -30.28 5.48
CA ASP A 47 -1.16 -29.42 6.51
C ASP A 47 -1.27 -27.95 6.08
N LEU A 48 -1.00 -27.65 4.80
CA LEU A 48 -0.95 -26.30 4.22
C LEU A 48 0.13 -25.41 4.85
N THR A 49 1.14 -26.01 5.50
CA THR A 49 2.32 -25.28 5.96
C THR A 49 3.35 -25.17 4.84
N LEU A 50 4.07 -24.05 4.85
CA LEU A 50 5.09 -23.76 3.87
C LEU A 50 6.47 -24.05 4.49
N THR A 51 7.20 -24.99 3.90
CA THR A 51 8.56 -25.37 4.34
C THR A 51 9.59 -24.89 3.33
N ALA A 52 10.72 -24.35 3.78
CA ALA A 52 11.73 -23.82 2.87
C ALA A 52 12.27 -24.92 1.93
N ALA A 53 12.23 -24.64 0.63
CA ALA A 53 12.61 -25.61 -0.40
C ALA A 53 13.82 -25.14 -1.22
N ALA A 54 13.83 -23.89 -1.65
CA ALA A 54 14.92 -23.35 -2.46
C ALA A 54 15.08 -21.84 -2.26
N THR A 55 16.32 -21.36 -2.36
CA THR A 55 16.65 -19.93 -2.40
C THR A 55 16.94 -19.55 -3.84
N CYS A 56 16.32 -18.47 -4.33
CA CYS A 56 16.61 -17.91 -5.64
C CYS A 56 18.02 -17.30 -5.68
N SER A 57 18.69 -17.38 -6.82
CA SER A 57 19.97 -16.72 -7.01
C SER A 57 19.84 -15.19 -6.94
N SER A 58 20.95 -14.46 -6.81
CA SER A 58 20.95 -12.99 -6.68
C SER A 58 20.37 -12.23 -7.89
N SER A 59 20.20 -12.89 -9.03
CA SER A 59 19.54 -12.34 -10.22
C SER A 59 18.12 -12.85 -10.43
N GLN A 60 17.59 -13.65 -9.51
CA GLN A 60 16.28 -14.26 -9.60
C GLN A 60 15.37 -13.85 -8.44
N VAL A 61 14.07 -13.83 -8.73
CA VAL A 61 13.02 -13.62 -7.75
C VAL A 61 12.02 -14.76 -7.80
N CYS A 62 11.39 -15.03 -6.66
CA CYS A 62 10.27 -15.96 -6.61
C CYS A 62 9.06 -15.36 -7.32
N GLN A 63 8.44 -16.15 -8.20
CA GLN A 63 7.18 -15.82 -8.83
C GLN A 63 6.25 -17.04 -8.83
N GLU A 64 4.98 -16.80 -8.51
CA GLU A 64 3.94 -17.83 -8.52
C GLU A 64 3.26 -17.90 -9.90
N PHE A 65 3.08 -19.12 -10.38
CA PHE A 65 2.40 -19.49 -11.61
C PHE A 65 1.38 -20.60 -11.31
N GLY A 66 0.13 -20.21 -11.09
CA GLY A 66 -0.92 -21.16 -10.70
C GLY A 66 -0.59 -21.88 -9.38
N ASN A 67 -0.40 -23.19 -9.45
CA ASN A 67 -0.14 -24.04 -8.27
C ASN A 67 1.35 -24.24 -7.96
N THR A 68 2.23 -23.50 -8.62
CA THR A 68 3.70 -23.64 -8.49
C THR A 68 4.37 -22.29 -8.34
N ALA A 69 5.46 -22.25 -7.59
CA ALA A 69 6.38 -21.12 -7.49
C ALA A 69 7.74 -21.48 -8.10
N LEU A 70 8.34 -20.54 -8.83
CA LEU A 70 9.60 -20.71 -9.56
C LEU A 70 10.50 -19.49 -9.36
N CYS A 71 11.82 -19.71 -9.40
CA CYS A 71 12.80 -18.64 -9.41
C CYS A 71 12.98 -18.16 -10.85
N VAL A 72 12.55 -16.95 -11.14
CA VAL A 72 12.62 -16.33 -12.47
C VAL A 72 13.58 -15.15 -12.45
N THR A 73 14.18 -14.82 -13.59
CA THR A 73 15.08 -13.66 -13.66
C THR A 73 14.33 -12.37 -13.27
N ALA A 74 14.95 -11.59 -12.39
CA ALA A 74 14.41 -10.31 -11.96
C ALA A 74 14.28 -9.34 -13.14
N ASN A 75 13.09 -8.79 -13.33
CA ASN A 75 12.70 -7.83 -14.36
C ASN A 75 11.74 -6.79 -13.75
N SER A 76 11.42 -5.74 -14.50
CA SER A 76 10.56 -4.64 -14.05
C SER A 76 9.09 -5.01 -13.81
N THR A 77 8.67 -6.21 -14.21
CA THR A 77 7.28 -6.68 -14.12
C THR A 77 7.06 -7.73 -13.04
N ASN A 78 8.12 -8.26 -12.40
CA ASN A 78 7.93 -9.21 -11.31
C ASN A 78 7.26 -8.52 -10.12
N VAL A 79 6.37 -9.24 -9.44
CA VAL A 79 5.66 -8.80 -8.23
C VAL A 79 6.64 -8.34 -7.13
N CYS A 80 7.82 -8.96 -7.09
CA CYS A 80 8.92 -8.61 -6.19
C CYS A 80 9.65 -7.30 -6.54
N ASN A 81 9.51 -6.77 -7.74
CA ASN A 81 10.09 -5.49 -8.15
C ASN A 81 9.08 -4.35 -7.99
N ASN A 82 8.47 -4.26 -6.81
CA ASN A 82 7.41 -3.31 -6.47
C ASN A 82 7.94 -1.94 -5.99
N CYS A 83 9.20 -1.65 -6.27
CA CYS A 83 9.91 -0.50 -5.71
C CYS A 83 9.60 0.83 -6.41
N GLY A 84 9.26 0.78 -7.70
CA GLY A 84 9.18 2.00 -8.51
C GLY A 84 10.48 2.81 -8.42
N SER A 85 10.39 4.04 -7.91
CA SER A 85 11.53 4.94 -7.68
C SER A 85 12.07 4.92 -6.23
N LEU A 86 11.58 4.04 -5.36
CA LEU A 86 11.95 3.98 -3.95
C LEU A 86 13.17 3.07 -3.74
N ALA A 87 13.96 3.38 -2.72
CA ALA A 87 15.14 2.59 -2.34
C ALA A 87 14.78 1.31 -1.58
N THR A 88 13.60 1.26 -0.95
CA THR A 88 13.08 0.11 -0.23
C THR A 88 11.61 -0.11 -0.56
N ALA A 89 11.17 -1.36 -0.45
CA ALA A 89 9.77 -1.75 -0.57
C ALA A 89 9.48 -2.96 0.33
N CYS A 90 8.19 -3.31 0.43
CA CYS A 90 7.76 -4.44 1.24
C CYS A 90 7.71 -5.70 0.40
N ASP A 91 8.10 -6.81 1.01
CA ASP A 91 7.96 -8.10 0.36
C ASP A 91 6.45 -8.41 0.19
N PRO A 92 6.00 -8.65 -1.05
CA PRO A 92 4.60 -8.91 -1.37
C PRO A 92 4.09 -10.26 -0.81
N TYR A 93 5.00 -11.17 -0.49
CA TYR A 93 4.69 -12.50 0.05
C TYR A 93 4.88 -12.57 1.56
N ASP A 94 5.83 -11.83 2.15
CA ASP A 94 5.97 -11.71 3.61
C ASP A 94 5.95 -10.24 4.07
N THR A 95 4.81 -9.81 4.62
CA THR A 95 4.64 -8.45 5.13
C THR A 95 5.56 -8.09 6.29
N ARG A 96 6.43 -8.99 6.79
CA ARG A 96 7.46 -8.64 7.78
C ARG A 96 8.80 -8.29 7.12
N ILE A 97 8.97 -8.47 5.82
CA ILE A 97 10.26 -8.24 5.19
C ILE A 97 10.22 -6.90 4.45
N VAL A 98 11.19 -6.05 4.79
CA VAL A 98 11.59 -4.90 3.98
C VAL A 98 12.74 -5.35 3.10
N HIS A 99 12.64 -5.12 1.79
CA HIS A 99 13.74 -5.33 0.86
C HIS A 99 14.26 -4.03 0.27
N ALA A 100 15.56 -4.01 -0.03
CA ALA A 100 16.19 -2.97 -0.81
C ALA A 100 15.99 -3.22 -2.30
N CYS A 101 15.81 -2.10 -3.00
CA CYS A 101 15.51 -2.04 -4.40
C CYS A 101 16.76 -1.60 -5.15
N ILE A 102 17.38 -2.52 -5.89
CA ILE A 102 18.56 -2.24 -6.69
C ILE A 102 18.20 -2.47 -8.16
N PRO A 103 18.29 -1.44 -9.03
CA PRO A 103 17.97 -1.58 -10.45
C PRO A 103 18.71 -2.76 -11.10
N GLY A 104 17.95 -3.66 -11.72
CA GLY A 104 18.49 -4.83 -12.42
C GLY A 104 18.96 -5.98 -11.51
N GLN A 105 18.71 -5.92 -10.19
CA GLN A 105 19.01 -7.00 -9.26
C GLN A 105 17.74 -7.49 -8.56
N ALA A 106 17.80 -8.72 -8.03
CA ALA A 106 16.74 -9.20 -7.15
C ALA A 106 16.66 -8.35 -5.87
N PRO A 107 15.47 -8.15 -5.30
CA PRO A 107 15.33 -7.44 -4.03
C PRO A 107 16.12 -8.15 -2.93
N LEU A 108 16.91 -7.37 -2.19
CA LEU A 108 17.70 -7.91 -1.08
C LEU A 108 16.94 -7.65 0.23
N PRO A 109 16.61 -8.68 1.02
CA PRO A 109 16.01 -8.46 2.33
C PRO A 109 17.00 -7.66 3.20
N VAL A 110 16.58 -6.48 3.64
CA VAL A 110 17.41 -5.56 4.44
C VAL A 110 16.99 -5.53 5.90
N GLN A 111 15.71 -5.75 6.17
CA GLN A 111 15.18 -5.69 7.52
C GLN A 111 13.98 -6.63 7.64
N GLU A 112 13.99 -7.47 8.67
CA GLU A 112 12.80 -8.16 9.13
C GLU A 112 12.16 -7.34 10.26
N CYS A 113 10.87 -7.07 10.12
CA CYS A 113 10.08 -6.33 11.08
C CYS A 113 9.82 -7.19 12.32
N PRO A 114 9.92 -6.61 13.53
CA PRO A 114 9.51 -7.28 14.75
C PRO A 114 8.09 -7.83 14.67
N ASP A 115 7.73 -8.81 15.51
CA ASP A 115 6.38 -9.38 15.54
C ASP A 115 5.28 -8.36 15.88
N THR A 116 5.61 -7.22 16.46
CA THR A 116 4.69 -6.10 16.71
C THR A 116 4.51 -5.17 15.51
N GLN A 117 5.28 -5.38 14.43
CA GLN A 117 5.36 -4.52 13.26
C GLN A 117 5.08 -5.29 11.97
N MET A 118 4.77 -4.55 10.91
CA MET A 118 4.75 -5.05 9.55
C MET A 118 5.34 -4.00 8.61
N CYS A 119 5.87 -4.43 7.48
CA CYS A 119 6.33 -3.55 6.43
C CYS A 119 5.14 -2.84 5.79
N SER A 120 5.20 -1.52 5.74
CA SER A 120 4.34 -0.68 4.91
C SER A 120 5.19 0.40 4.26
N ALA A 121 4.98 0.65 2.96
CA ALA A 121 5.73 1.63 2.18
C ALA A 121 7.28 1.50 2.31
N GLY A 122 7.80 0.28 2.40
CA GLY A 122 9.24 0.01 2.49
C GLY A 122 9.85 0.28 3.87
N ALA A 123 9.06 0.34 4.94
CA ALA A 123 9.54 0.49 6.31
C ALA A 123 8.69 -0.31 7.30
N CYS A 124 9.30 -0.76 8.40
CA CYS A 124 8.56 -1.41 9.48
C CYS A 124 7.73 -0.38 10.27
N VAL A 125 6.45 -0.68 10.45
CA VAL A 125 5.48 0.17 11.17
C VAL A 125 4.66 -0.69 12.13
N ASP A 126 4.26 -0.12 13.26
CA ASP A 126 3.52 -0.85 14.30
C ASP A 126 2.17 -1.35 13.80
N LYS A 127 1.86 -2.63 14.07
CA LYS A 127 0.59 -3.28 13.69
C LYS A 127 -0.64 -2.56 14.26
N THR A 128 -0.48 -1.93 15.43
CA THR A 128 -1.54 -1.12 16.08
C THR A 128 -1.87 0.15 15.30
N SER A 129 -0.95 0.66 14.48
CA SER A 129 -1.17 1.80 13.59
C SER A 129 -1.80 1.39 12.25
N LEU A 130 -2.08 0.10 12.06
CA LEU A 130 -2.41 -0.53 10.77
C LEU A 130 -3.64 -1.44 10.84
N SER A 131 -4.60 -1.13 11.71
CA SER A 131 -5.89 -1.82 11.73
C SER A 131 -6.50 -1.86 10.31
N GLY A 132 -6.55 -3.05 9.70
CA GLY A 132 -7.12 -3.26 8.36
C GLY A 132 -6.15 -3.54 7.21
N LEU A 133 -4.83 -3.63 7.42
CA LEU A 133 -3.93 -4.15 6.37
C LEU A 133 -4.20 -5.64 6.14
N LYS A 134 -4.50 -5.98 4.89
CA LYS A 134 -4.62 -7.36 4.43
C LYS A 134 -3.62 -7.58 3.30
N SER A 135 -2.89 -8.67 3.36
CA SER A 135 -2.04 -9.13 2.27
C SER A 135 -2.89 -9.41 1.02
N PRO A 136 -2.30 -9.39 -0.19
CA PRO A 136 -3.04 -9.71 -1.42
C PRO A 136 -3.78 -11.05 -1.35
N ALA A 137 -3.17 -12.06 -0.72
CA ALA A 137 -3.78 -13.36 -0.52
C ALA A 137 -4.96 -13.31 0.45
N GLU A 138 -4.86 -12.57 1.56
CA GLU A 138 -5.98 -12.38 2.49
C GLU A 138 -7.14 -11.61 1.81
N VAL A 139 -6.83 -10.63 0.96
CA VAL A 139 -7.86 -9.92 0.18
C VAL A 139 -8.58 -10.88 -0.76
N CYS A 140 -7.88 -11.72 -1.53
CA CYS A 140 -8.53 -12.70 -2.41
C CYS A 140 -9.25 -13.80 -1.64
N ALA A 141 -8.78 -14.20 -0.45
CA ALA A 141 -9.45 -15.22 0.36
C ALA A 141 -10.82 -14.76 0.86
N GLU A 142 -10.99 -13.46 1.12
CA GLU A 142 -12.25 -12.87 1.58
C GLU A 142 -13.20 -12.49 0.43
N ASN A 143 -12.67 -12.41 -0.79
CA ASN A 143 -13.41 -11.93 -1.94
C ASN A 143 -13.43 -13.01 -3.03
N ILE A 144 -14.53 -13.75 -3.06
CA ILE A 144 -14.72 -14.92 -3.93
C ILE A 144 -15.19 -14.57 -5.35
N ASP A 145 -15.36 -13.29 -5.71
CA ASP A 145 -15.78 -12.95 -7.07
C ASP A 145 -14.68 -13.34 -8.08
N PRO A 146 -15.02 -14.06 -9.16
CA PRO A 146 -14.05 -14.43 -10.17
C PRO A 146 -13.63 -13.21 -11.01
N LEU A 147 -12.32 -13.00 -11.14
CA LEU A 147 -11.67 -12.03 -12.03
C LEU A 147 -12.04 -10.56 -11.76
N LYS A 148 -12.00 -10.17 -10.48
CA LYS A 148 -12.24 -8.80 -10.05
C LYS A 148 -11.01 -8.20 -9.36
N PHE A 149 -10.78 -6.91 -9.58
CA PHE A 149 -9.74 -6.17 -8.88
C PHE A 149 -10.22 -5.70 -7.52
N TYR A 150 -9.35 -5.82 -6.52
CA TYR A 150 -9.55 -5.34 -5.16
C TYR A 150 -8.37 -4.47 -4.73
N SER A 151 -8.63 -3.27 -4.22
CA SER A 151 -7.59 -2.35 -3.78
C SER A 151 -6.96 -2.87 -2.50
N LEU A 152 -5.63 -2.78 -2.45
CA LEU A 152 -4.86 -3.14 -1.27
C LEU A 152 -4.85 -1.96 -0.31
N LYS A 153 -5.65 -2.10 0.75
CA LYS A 153 -5.76 -1.12 1.82
C LYS A 153 -4.46 -1.08 2.65
N PRO A 154 -4.08 0.10 3.16
CA PRO A 154 -4.89 1.29 3.29
C PRO A 154 -4.51 2.34 2.23
N ALA A 155 -3.32 2.29 1.64
CA ALA A 155 -2.88 3.29 0.67
C ALA A 155 -3.69 3.22 -0.64
N CYS A 156 -4.15 2.01 -1.01
CA CYS A 156 -4.85 1.75 -2.26
C CYS A 156 -4.10 2.25 -3.50
N THR A 157 -2.77 2.34 -3.40
CA THR A 157 -1.84 2.60 -4.50
C THR A 157 -1.58 1.35 -5.33
N SER A 158 -2.14 0.22 -4.94
CA SER A 158 -2.10 -1.03 -5.67
C SER A 158 -3.41 -1.78 -5.52
N ALA A 159 -3.65 -2.71 -6.44
CA ALA A 159 -4.77 -3.61 -6.41
C ALA A 159 -4.35 -5.03 -6.79
N VAL A 160 -5.14 -5.99 -6.34
CA VAL A 160 -4.96 -7.40 -6.64
C VAL A 160 -6.13 -7.88 -7.51
N LEU A 161 -5.82 -8.54 -8.61
CA LEU A 161 -6.79 -9.30 -9.40
C LEU A 161 -6.93 -10.68 -8.78
N CYS A 162 -8.14 -11.01 -8.33
CA CYS A 162 -8.44 -12.30 -7.71
C CYS A 162 -9.16 -13.23 -8.69
N SER A 163 -8.88 -14.52 -8.61
CA SER A 163 -9.68 -15.58 -9.25
C SER A 163 -10.03 -16.62 -8.21
N GLY A 164 -11.20 -16.46 -7.58
CA GLY A 164 -11.49 -17.11 -6.30
C GLY A 164 -10.47 -16.66 -5.26
N THR A 165 -9.89 -17.60 -4.51
CA THR A 165 -8.91 -17.29 -3.45
C THR A 165 -7.49 -17.03 -3.96
N ASN A 166 -7.25 -17.12 -5.27
CA ASN A 166 -5.91 -17.01 -5.85
C ASN A 166 -5.60 -15.59 -6.30
N VAL A 167 -4.37 -15.14 -6.01
CA VAL A 167 -3.79 -13.90 -6.52
C VAL A 167 -3.33 -14.15 -7.96
N ILE A 168 -3.98 -13.50 -8.93
CA ILE A 168 -3.61 -13.63 -10.34
C ILE A 168 -2.59 -12.56 -10.75
N PHE A 169 -2.82 -11.32 -10.33
CA PHE A 169 -2.00 -10.19 -10.73
C PHE A 169 -2.05 -9.10 -9.66
N ILE A 170 -0.93 -8.40 -9.45
CA ILE A 170 -0.89 -7.20 -8.61
C ILE A 170 -0.59 -6.00 -9.51
N TYR A 171 -1.54 -5.07 -9.57
CA TYR A 171 -1.43 -3.83 -10.30
C TYR A 171 -0.92 -2.74 -9.36
N ASN A 172 0.27 -2.20 -9.63
CA ASN A 172 0.83 -1.08 -8.86
C ASN A 172 0.64 0.24 -9.61
N CYS A 173 0.06 1.24 -8.96
CA CYS A 173 -0.02 2.59 -9.48
C CYS A 173 1.32 3.31 -9.32
N THR A 174 1.60 4.21 -10.26
CA THR A 174 2.75 5.12 -10.16
C THR A 174 2.55 6.09 -8.99
N SER A 175 3.67 6.59 -8.43
CA SER A 175 3.65 7.55 -7.32
C SER A 175 2.69 8.72 -7.60
N GLY A 176 1.89 9.08 -6.59
CA GLY A 176 0.85 10.11 -6.71
C GLY A 176 -0.46 9.62 -7.33
N ASN A 177 -0.65 8.31 -7.53
CA ASN A 177 -1.90 7.73 -8.02
C ASN A 177 -2.44 6.65 -7.08
N TYR A 178 -3.76 6.45 -7.11
CA TYR A 178 -4.47 5.37 -6.43
C TYR A 178 -5.18 4.48 -7.45
N PHE A 179 -5.44 3.22 -7.10
CA PHE A 179 -6.19 2.30 -7.95
C PHE A 179 -7.69 2.50 -7.75
N ASN A 180 -8.39 2.93 -8.80
CA ASN A 180 -9.85 3.04 -8.80
C ASN A 180 -10.46 1.71 -9.27
N GLN A 181 -11.05 0.94 -8.34
CA GLN A 181 -11.70 -0.35 -8.65
C GLN A 181 -12.97 -0.21 -9.49
N ILE A 182 -13.65 0.95 -9.50
CA ILE A 182 -14.84 1.15 -10.34
C ILE A 182 -14.43 1.22 -11.81
N SER A 183 -13.35 1.96 -12.10
CA SER A 183 -12.84 2.09 -13.47
C SER A 183 -11.75 1.07 -13.82
N ASN A 184 -11.28 0.26 -12.86
CA ASN A 184 -10.13 -0.64 -12.98
C ASN A 184 -8.85 0.04 -13.51
N THR A 185 -8.61 1.29 -13.11
CA THR A 185 -7.46 2.08 -13.57
C THR A 185 -6.85 2.90 -12.44
N CYS A 186 -5.56 3.21 -12.55
CA CYS A 186 -4.94 4.20 -11.66
C CYS A 186 -5.44 5.62 -11.97
N ARG A 187 -5.70 6.39 -10.92
CA ARG A 187 -6.17 7.78 -10.95
C ARG A 187 -5.28 8.65 -10.09
N SER A 188 -5.09 9.90 -10.49
CA SER A 188 -4.26 10.86 -9.77
C SER A 188 -4.85 11.18 -8.41
N LEU A 189 -3.97 11.33 -7.44
CA LEU A 189 -4.27 11.92 -6.16
C LEU A 189 -4.10 13.45 -6.20
N PRO A 190 -4.83 14.21 -5.36
CA PRO A 190 -5.84 13.73 -4.41
C PRO A 190 -7.14 13.26 -5.10
N VAL A 191 -7.95 12.47 -4.40
CA VAL A 191 -9.14 11.83 -4.96
C VAL A 191 -10.16 12.91 -5.36
N ASN A 192 -10.55 12.94 -6.63
CA ASN A 192 -11.69 13.74 -7.05
C ASN A 192 -12.97 12.90 -6.93
N HIS A 193 -13.70 13.10 -5.83
CA HIS A 193 -14.95 12.41 -5.54
C HIS A 193 -16.07 12.63 -6.57
N CYS A 194 -15.96 13.70 -7.38
CA CYS A 194 -16.92 14.04 -8.42
C CYS A 194 -16.38 13.74 -9.83
N GLU A 195 -15.28 12.99 -9.95
CA GLU A 195 -14.74 12.60 -11.25
C GLU A 195 -15.75 11.70 -12.00
N GLY A 196 -16.11 12.10 -13.22
CA GLY A 196 -17.08 11.37 -14.05
C GLY A 196 -18.55 11.63 -13.69
N VAL A 197 -18.83 12.44 -12.68
CA VAL A 197 -20.18 12.86 -12.32
C VAL A 197 -20.63 13.99 -13.26
N THR A 198 -21.61 13.69 -14.12
CA THR A 198 -22.16 14.65 -15.09
C THR A 198 -23.46 15.32 -14.63
N THR A 199 -24.06 14.82 -13.56
CA THR A 199 -25.30 15.33 -12.98
C THR A 199 -25.05 15.86 -11.60
N ASP A 200 -25.64 17.00 -11.26
CA ASP A 200 -25.57 17.53 -9.91
C ASP A 200 -26.32 16.61 -8.95
N GLY A 201 -25.76 16.37 -7.77
CA GLY A 201 -26.38 15.45 -6.82
C GLY A 201 -25.50 15.08 -5.65
N ILE A 202 -26.00 14.15 -4.84
CA ILE A 202 -25.32 13.61 -3.66
C ILE A 202 -24.84 12.20 -3.99
N TYR A 203 -23.57 11.93 -3.71
CA TYR A 203 -22.90 10.67 -4.02
C TYR A 203 -22.24 10.12 -2.76
N ALA A 204 -21.95 8.81 -2.73
CA ALA A 204 -21.16 8.24 -1.65
C ALA A 204 -19.70 8.70 -1.74
N HIS A 205 -19.08 9.01 -0.61
CA HIS A 205 -17.68 9.39 -0.58
C HIS A 205 -16.80 8.19 -0.91
N LEU A 206 -16.03 8.27 -1.99
CA LEU A 206 -15.26 7.15 -2.53
C LEU A 206 -14.39 6.46 -1.46
N THR A 207 -13.68 7.21 -0.60
CA THR A 207 -12.71 6.63 0.34
C THR A 207 -13.22 6.42 1.78
N ASN A 208 -14.43 6.88 2.09
CA ASN A 208 -14.96 6.85 3.46
C ASN A 208 -16.46 6.57 3.45
N CYS A 209 -16.86 5.35 3.80
CA CYS A 209 -18.27 4.99 3.82
C CYS A 209 -19.12 5.78 4.82
N SER A 210 -18.52 6.44 5.82
CA SER A 210 -19.26 7.30 6.75
C SER A 210 -19.57 8.69 6.18
N ASN A 211 -19.09 9.00 4.96
CA ASN A 211 -19.29 10.31 4.36
C ASN A 211 -20.04 10.21 3.02
N GLY A 212 -20.84 11.23 2.72
CA GLY A 212 -21.37 11.55 1.40
C GLY A 212 -20.67 12.79 0.83
N VAL A 213 -20.80 13.01 -0.47
CA VAL A 213 -20.28 14.18 -1.16
C VAL A 213 -21.37 14.81 -2.00
N VAL A 214 -21.39 16.14 -2.05
CA VAL A 214 -22.25 16.89 -2.96
C VAL A 214 -21.42 17.32 -4.16
N CYS A 215 -21.85 16.94 -5.35
CA CYS A 215 -21.21 17.27 -6.61
C CYS A 215 -22.10 18.23 -7.40
N ILE A 216 -21.55 19.38 -7.80
CA ILE A 216 -22.22 20.36 -8.66
C ILE A 216 -21.26 20.74 -9.81
N GLY A 217 -21.69 20.54 -11.05
CA GLY A 217 -20.87 20.78 -12.24
C GLY A 217 -19.58 19.95 -12.29
N GLY A 218 -19.61 18.74 -11.72
CA GLY A 218 -18.45 17.85 -11.59
C GLY A 218 -17.40 18.32 -10.58
N ALA A 219 -17.73 19.27 -9.70
CA ALA A 219 -16.88 19.72 -8.61
C ALA A 219 -17.48 19.33 -7.26
N LEU A 220 -16.61 18.94 -6.31
CA LEU A 220 -16.98 18.73 -4.92
C LEU A 220 -17.34 20.07 -4.31
N THR A 221 -18.58 20.22 -3.84
CA THR A 221 -19.05 21.47 -3.19
C THR A 221 -19.20 21.32 -1.70
N ASP A 222 -19.58 20.13 -1.23
CA ASP A 222 -19.80 19.88 0.19
C ASP A 222 -19.57 18.40 0.54
N GLU A 223 -19.35 18.14 1.82
CA GLU A 223 -19.15 16.80 2.37
C GLU A 223 -20.13 16.56 3.52
N ILE A 224 -20.89 15.48 3.42
CA ILE A 224 -21.89 15.08 4.42
C ILE A 224 -21.22 14.07 5.34
N GLN A 225 -21.00 14.42 6.60
CA GLN A 225 -20.48 13.48 7.58
C GLN A 225 -21.61 12.79 8.34
N CYS A 226 -21.63 11.46 8.33
CA CYS A 226 -22.55 10.70 9.15
C CYS A 226 -22.03 10.54 10.58
N GLY A 227 -22.96 10.26 11.52
CA GLY A 227 -22.63 10.00 12.91
C GLY A 227 -21.80 8.72 13.11
N PHE A 228 -21.38 8.49 14.36
CA PHE A 228 -20.65 7.28 14.74
C PHE A 228 -21.45 6.01 14.37
N ASP A 229 -20.77 5.00 13.82
CA ASP A 229 -21.33 3.74 13.31
C ASP A 229 -22.36 3.84 12.17
N MET A 230 -22.43 5.01 11.51
CA MET A 230 -23.28 5.22 10.34
C MET A 230 -22.48 5.14 9.03
N ALA A 231 -23.15 4.69 7.98
CA ALA A 231 -22.70 4.78 6.60
C ALA A 231 -23.62 5.68 5.78
N PHE A 232 -23.03 6.39 4.82
CA PHE A 232 -23.76 7.19 3.86
C PHE A 232 -24.24 6.31 2.70
N SER A 233 -25.54 6.38 2.43
CA SER A 233 -26.20 5.76 1.28
C SER A 233 -26.84 6.85 0.41
N VAL A 234 -26.70 6.75 -0.90
CA VAL A 234 -27.35 7.68 -1.84
C VAL A 234 -28.88 7.62 -1.71
N THR A 235 -29.44 6.45 -1.38
CA THR A 235 -30.89 6.24 -1.27
C THR A 235 -31.45 6.69 0.08
N HIS A 236 -30.69 6.49 1.17
CA HIS A 236 -31.19 6.65 2.54
C HIS A 236 -30.49 7.76 3.33
N GLY A 237 -29.51 8.45 2.74
CA GLY A 237 -28.63 9.36 3.45
C GLY A 237 -27.79 8.61 4.50
N CYS A 238 -27.61 9.19 5.67
CA CYS A 238 -26.90 8.53 6.77
C CYS A 238 -27.80 7.47 7.43
N ALA A 239 -27.37 6.22 7.37
CA ALA A 239 -28.04 5.09 8.01
C ALA A 239 -27.03 4.26 8.82
N MET A 240 -27.51 3.41 9.73
CA MET A 240 -26.65 2.43 10.41
C MET A 240 -25.98 1.52 9.37
N LYS A 241 -24.73 1.10 9.63
CA LYS A 241 -24.05 0.08 8.83
C LYS A 241 -24.82 -1.25 8.93
N ASP A 242 -25.67 -1.51 7.96
CA ASP A 242 -26.32 -2.80 7.73
C ASP A 242 -25.67 -3.51 6.53
N ASP A 243 -25.81 -4.83 6.42
CA ASP A 243 -25.29 -5.69 5.33
C ASP A 243 -25.73 -5.22 3.92
N THR A 244 -26.79 -4.43 3.84
CA THR A 244 -27.31 -3.85 2.59
C THR A 244 -26.66 -2.52 2.20
N SER A 245 -25.86 -1.91 3.08
CA SER A 245 -25.12 -0.70 2.77
C SER A 245 -23.93 -1.04 1.86
N VAL A 246 -24.06 -0.74 0.57
CA VAL A 246 -22.97 -0.89 -0.40
C VAL A 246 -21.92 0.17 -0.06
N CYS A 247 -20.98 -0.19 0.82
CA CYS A 247 -19.81 0.64 1.07
C CYS A 247 -19.06 0.82 -0.25
N PRO A 248 -18.63 2.06 -0.57
CA PRO A 248 -17.89 2.32 -1.77
C PRO A 248 -16.62 1.49 -1.79
N VAL A 249 -16.20 1.17 -3.00
CA VAL A 249 -15.17 0.17 -3.27
C VAL A 249 -13.79 0.57 -2.71
N MET A 250 -13.61 1.86 -2.39
CA MET A 250 -12.40 2.45 -1.82
C MET A 250 -12.52 2.75 -0.31
N ASP A 251 -13.54 2.24 0.36
CA ASP A 251 -13.73 2.45 1.80
C ASP A 251 -12.54 1.92 2.62
N GLY A 252 -12.07 2.70 3.60
CA GLY A 252 -10.88 2.35 4.39
C GLY A 252 -9.55 2.52 3.64
N CYS A 253 -9.58 3.10 2.44
CA CYS A 253 -8.38 3.62 1.81
C CYS A 253 -7.97 4.93 2.47
N THR A 254 -6.85 4.93 3.18
CA THR A 254 -6.16 6.15 3.57
C THR A 254 -5.36 6.64 2.37
N THR A 255 -5.88 7.64 1.67
CA THR A 255 -5.12 8.33 0.62
C THR A 255 -4.14 9.33 1.22
N THR A 256 -3.62 9.06 2.43
CA THR A 256 -2.56 9.83 3.05
C THR A 256 -1.31 9.66 2.20
N ILE A 257 -1.01 10.73 1.49
CA ILE A 257 0.16 10.83 0.60
C ILE A 257 1.39 11.23 1.40
N GLN A 258 1.18 11.55 2.68
CA GLN A 258 2.24 11.71 3.67
C GLN A 258 2.53 10.38 4.37
N PRO A 259 3.81 10.11 4.70
CA PRO A 259 4.19 9.00 5.55
C PRO A 259 3.41 9.01 6.87
N ALA A 260 3.17 7.84 7.44
CA ALA A 260 2.52 7.74 8.76
C ALA A 260 3.30 8.48 9.86
N VAL A 261 4.62 8.67 9.68
CA VAL A 261 5.52 9.31 10.64
C VAL A 261 6.25 10.49 10.02
N CYS A 262 6.16 11.64 10.68
CA CYS A 262 7.04 12.79 10.45
C CYS A 262 8.30 12.61 11.29
N SER A 263 9.47 12.69 10.67
CA SER A 263 10.77 12.46 11.31
C SER A 263 11.86 13.35 10.67
N ALA A 264 13.10 13.15 11.08
CA ALA A 264 14.23 13.86 10.48
C ALA A 264 14.39 13.57 8.97
N SER A 265 14.04 12.35 8.51
CA SER A 265 14.28 11.92 7.12
C SER A 265 13.38 12.62 6.10
N ASN A 266 12.24 13.15 6.55
CA ASN A 266 11.28 13.86 5.71
C ASN A 266 11.02 15.30 6.18
N LEU A 267 11.95 15.87 6.95
CA LEU A 267 11.85 17.24 7.42
C LEU A 267 11.73 18.22 6.24
N ASN A 268 10.77 19.13 6.32
CA ASN A 268 10.40 20.12 5.30
C ASN A 268 9.86 19.54 3.99
N MET A 269 9.69 18.22 3.86
CA MET A 269 8.96 17.63 2.75
C MET A 269 7.48 17.98 2.84
N ARG A 270 6.86 18.17 1.67
CA ARG A 270 5.46 18.55 1.53
C ARG A 270 4.65 17.44 0.89
N TYR A 271 3.44 17.26 1.40
CA TYR A 271 2.54 16.18 0.99
C TYR A 271 1.16 16.76 0.72
N PRO A 272 0.49 16.36 -0.36
CA PRO A 272 -0.87 16.82 -0.62
C PRO A 272 -1.83 16.39 0.49
N HIS A 273 -2.84 17.21 0.76
CA HIS A 273 -3.94 16.86 1.66
C HIS A 273 -4.87 15.85 0.97
N GLU A 274 -5.42 14.91 1.73
CA GLU A 274 -6.21 13.79 1.21
C GLU A 274 -7.50 14.20 0.46
N THR A 275 -8.10 15.33 0.82
CA THR A 275 -9.42 15.78 0.31
C THR A 275 -9.43 17.22 -0.19
N LYS A 276 -8.53 18.08 0.31
CA LYS A 276 -8.57 19.52 0.06
C LYS A 276 -7.43 19.97 -0.86
N CYS A 277 -7.76 20.27 -2.10
CA CYS A 277 -6.83 20.66 -3.16
C CYS A 277 -5.93 21.84 -2.80
N GLU A 278 -6.46 22.79 -2.03
CA GLU A 278 -5.77 24.00 -1.60
C GLU A 278 -4.87 23.75 -0.37
N ARG A 279 -4.83 22.53 0.18
CA ARG A 279 -4.09 22.21 1.39
C ARG A 279 -3.02 21.16 1.17
N TYR A 280 -2.01 21.22 2.02
CA TYR A 280 -0.90 20.29 2.04
C TYR A 280 -0.31 20.19 3.46
N TYR A 281 0.33 19.08 3.77
CA TYR A 281 1.09 18.91 4.99
C TYR A 281 2.55 19.20 4.76
N THR A 282 3.23 19.73 5.78
CA THR A 282 4.68 19.82 5.83
C THR A 282 5.17 19.17 7.11
N CYS A 283 6.11 18.24 7.02
CA CYS A 283 6.76 17.71 8.21
C CYS A 283 7.70 18.78 8.80
N ARG A 284 7.48 19.17 10.06
CA ARG A 284 8.27 20.21 10.75
C ARG A 284 8.67 19.79 12.15
N LEU A 285 9.83 20.26 12.59
CA LEU A 285 10.22 20.19 14.00
C LEU A 285 9.45 21.27 14.79
N ARG A 286 8.63 20.84 15.75
CA ARG A 286 7.83 21.69 16.63
C ARG A 286 8.09 21.31 18.08
N ARG A 287 8.66 22.23 18.85
CA ARG A 287 8.96 22.04 20.29
C ARG A 287 9.74 20.74 20.56
N GLY A 288 10.73 20.43 19.72
CA GLY A 288 11.55 19.22 19.86
C GLY A 288 10.93 17.93 19.30
N THR A 289 9.70 17.96 18.78
CA THR A 289 9.05 16.78 18.17
C THR A 289 8.72 17.05 16.70
N TYR A 290 8.94 16.06 15.84
CA TYR A 290 8.54 16.11 14.44
C TYR A 290 7.03 15.93 14.32
N LYS A 291 6.34 16.87 13.66
CA LYS A 291 4.90 16.82 13.41
C LYS A 291 4.57 17.28 11.99
N PHE A 292 3.58 16.63 11.37
CA PHE A 292 2.96 17.16 10.17
C PHE A 292 2.16 18.40 10.53
N VAL A 293 2.39 19.47 9.79
CA VAL A 293 1.70 20.76 9.93
C VAL A 293 0.95 20.99 8.64
N GLU A 294 -0.36 21.05 8.73
CA GLU A 294 -1.23 21.43 7.62
C GLU A 294 -0.99 22.90 7.24
N SER A 295 -1.04 23.20 5.96
CA SER A 295 -0.84 24.52 5.39
C SER A 295 -1.73 24.69 4.17
N THR A 296 -2.18 25.93 3.95
CA THR A 296 -3.07 26.29 2.86
C THR A 296 -2.29 27.09 1.81
N CYS A 297 -2.51 26.77 0.54
CA CYS A 297 -2.04 27.56 -0.59
C CYS A 297 -2.64 28.96 -0.57
N ARG A 298 -1.92 29.95 -1.11
CA ARG A 298 -2.39 31.34 -1.12
C ARG A 298 -3.44 31.54 -2.21
N GLY A 299 -4.55 32.21 -1.86
CA GLY A 299 -5.62 32.53 -2.81
C GLY A 299 -6.21 31.27 -3.46
N ASN A 300 -6.41 31.33 -4.77
CA ASN A 300 -7.06 30.24 -5.54
C ASN A 300 -6.07 29.18 -6.07
N LEU A 301 -4.89 29.06 -5.44
CA LEU A 301 -3.88 28.10 -5.85
C LEU A 301 -4.17 26.72 -5.23
N VAL A 302 -3.80 25.66 -5.96
CA VAL A 302 -3.89 24.26 -5.49
C VAL A 302 -2.49 23.69 -5.34
N TYR A 303 -2.33 22.79 -4.38
CA TYR A 303 -1.06 22.10 -4.18
C TYR A 303 -0.88 21.01 -5.25
N ASN A 304 0.19 21.14 -6.03
CA ASN A 304 0.58 20.16 -7.03
C ASN A 304 1.58 19.18 -6.40
N PRO A 305 1.23 17.89 -6.22
CA PRO A 305 2.13 16.90 -5.61
C PRO A 305 3.33 16.56 -6.50
N THR A 306 3.24 16.74 -7.82
CA THR A 306 4.32 16.47 -8.76
C THR A 306 5.42 17.52 -8.66
N THR A 307 5.05 18.79 -8.58
CA THR A 307 6.02 19.90 -8.50
C THR A 307 6.31 20.33 -7.07
N THR A 308 5.54 19.84 -6.10
CA THR A 308 5.57 20.20 -4.67
C THR A 308 5.29 21.68 -4.38
N LYS A 309 4.54 22.34 -5.26
CA LYS A 309 4.26 23.79 -5.23
C LYS A 309 2.76 24.09 -5.27
N CYS A 310 2.39 25.25 -4.75
CA CYS A 310 1.06 25.83 -4.96
C CYS A 310 1.04 26.49 -6.34
N GLU A 311 0.18 26.01 -7.22
CA GLU A 311 0.10 26.40 -8.62
C GLU A 311 -1.35 26.69 -9.00
N THR A 312 -1.55 27.36 -10.13
CA THR A 312 -2.90 27.54 -10.66
C THR A 312 -3.48 26.18 -11.05
N PRO A 313 -4.78 25.93 -10.79
CA PRO A 313 -5.41 24.66 -11.10
C PRO A 313 -5.24 24.33 -12.59
N THR A 314 -4.53 23.24 -12.88
CA THR A 314 -4.44 22.66 -14.22
C THR A 314 -5.29 21.40 -14.25
N LEU A 315 -5.98 21.16 -15.36
CA LEU A 315 -6.64 19.87 -15.58
C LEU A 315 -5.54 18.79 -15.69
N PRO A 316 -5.61 17.66 -14.97
CA PRO A 316 -6.76 17.13 -14.21
C PRO A 316 -6.57 17.14 -12.67
N SER A 317 -5.53 17.75 -12.12
CA SER A 317 -4.96 17.30 -10.83
C SER A 317 -5.72 17.74 -9.57
N CYS A 318 -6.60 18.74 -9.62
CA CYS A 318 -7.50 19.08 -8.51
C CYS A 318 -8.37 20.29 -8.88
N ARG A 319 -9.71 20.20 -8.82
CA ARG A 319 -10.57 21.39 -8.91
C ARG A 319 -10.90 21.88 -7.49
N THR A 320 -10.64 23.15 -7.23
CA THR A 320 -11.12 23.82 -6.02
C THR A 320 -12.65 23.83 -6.00
N SER A 321 -13.22 23.59 -4.82
CA SER A 321 -14.62 23.94 -4.54
C SER A 321 -14.77 25.44 -4.79
N ARG A 322 -15.61 25.79 -5.76
CA ARG A 322 -15.91 27.18 -6.10
C ARG A 322 -16.89 27.69 -5.05
N ASN A 323 -16.45 28.10 -3.86
CA ASN A 323 -17.35 28.69 -2.85
C ASN A 323 -16.70 29.65 -1.82
N ASP A 324 -15.65 30.40 -2.18
CA ASP A 324 -15.28 31.62 -1.46
C ASP A 324 -15.57 32.85 -2.34
N ALA A 325 -16.86 33.11 -2.55
CA ALA A 325 -17.35 34.37 -3.12
C ALA A 325 -18.65 34.79 -2.42
N ALA A 326 -18.52 35.24 -1.17
CA ALA A 326 -19.39 36.23 -0.53
C ALA A 326 -18.64 36.85 0.65
#